data_AF-A0A075MMD8-F1
#
_entry.id   AF-A0A075MMD8-F1
#
_cell.length_a   1.000
_cell.length_b   1.000
_cell.length_c   1.000
_cell.angle_alpha   90.00
_cell.angle_beta   90.00
_cell.angle_gamma   90.00
#
_symmetry.space_group_name_H-M   'P 1'
#
loop_
_entity.id
_entity.type
_entity.pdbx_description
1 polymer ?
#
loop_
_entity_poly.entity_id
_entity_poly.type
_entity_poly.pdbx_seq_one_letter_code
_entity_poly.pdbx_strand_id
1 'polypeptide(L)' 'MGDIDLKQSITGRELKRAIEKAFAILGYSGVDALLSDLEGHGIALNSDKQYQLDEINVIFENLFGPVSNLMINKILHEL' A
#
# COMPACT_ATOMS: atom_id res chain seq x y z
N MET A 1 1.43 -13.82 14.19
CA MET A 1 1.24 -13.56 12.75
C MET A 1 -0.25 -13.58 12.51
N GLY A 2 -0.87 -12.41 12.47
CA GLY A 2 -2.28 -12.31 12.05
C GLY A 2 -2.31 -12.22 10.54
N ASP A 3 -3.05 -13.10 9.89
CA ASP A 3 -3.30 -13.00 8.45
C ASP A 3 -4.00 -11.67 8.17
N ILE A 4 -3.51 -10.94 7.17
CA ILE A 4 -4.19 -9.72 6.72
C ILE A 4 -5.50 -10.12 6.08
N ASP A 5 -6.61 -9.63 6.64
CA ASP A 5 -7.91 -9.76 6.02
C ASP A 5 -7.97 -8.82 4.81
N LEU A 6 -7.68 -9.36 3.62
CA LEU A 6 -7.73 -8.62 2.36
C LEU A 6 -9.14 -8.08 2.02
N LYS A 7 -10.17 -8.45 2.78
CA LYS A 7 -11.53 -7.91 2.66
C LYS A 7 -11.75 -6.60 3.44
N GLN A 8 -10.75 -6.15 4.20
CA GLN A 8 -10.85 -4.86 4.87
C GLN A 8 -10.62 -3.71 3.87
N SER A 9 -11.29 -2.59 4.12
CA SER A 9 -11.11 -1.37 3.36
C SER A 9 -10.13 -0.42 4.06
N ILE A 10 -9.33 0.29 3.29
CA ILE A 10 -8.43 1.34 3.76
C ILE A 10 -8.71 2.65 3.02
N THR A 11 -8.64 3.79 3.70
CA THR A 11 -8.71 5.08 2.99
C THR A 11 -7.40 5.39 2.27
N GLY A 12 -7.47 6.18 1.19
CA GLY A 12 -6.25 6.64 0.51
C GLY A 12 -5.27 7.34 1.45
N ARG A 13 -5.79 8.13 2.41
CA ARG A 13 -4.98 8.82 3.42
C ARG A 13 -4.28 7.86 4.39
N GLU A 14 -4.97 6.83 4.85
CA GLU A 14 -4.38 5.79 5.71
C GLU A 14 -3.31 5.00 4.96
N LEU A 15 -3.59 4.63 3.70
CA LEU A 15 -2.63 3.94 2.84
C LEU A 15 -1.35 4.77 2.64
N LYS A 16 -1.49 6.06 2.33
CA LYS A 16 -0.34 6.97 2.21
C LYS A 16 0.51 6.99 3.48
N ARG A 17 -0.13 7.15 4.65
CA ARG A 17 0.57 7.15 5.94
C ARG A 17 1.29 5.83 6.21
N ALA A 18 0.66 4.71 5.88
CA ALA A 18 1.25 3.38 6.04
C ALA A 18 2.52 3.22 5.17
N ILE A 19 2.46 3.68 3.92
CA ILE A 19 3.61 3.67 3.00
C ILE A 19 4.72 4.60 3.47
N GLU A 20 4.38 5.81 3.93
CA GLU A 20 5.34 6.77 4.49
C GLU A 20 6.01 6.21 5.76
N LYS A 21 5.30 5.48 6.63
CA LYS A 21 5.89 4.79 7.78
C LYS A 21 6.82 3.65 7.35
N ALA A 22 6.49 2.96 6.26
CA ALA A 22 7.34 1.94 5.66
C ALA A 22 8.62 2.50 4.99
N PHE A 23 8.88 3.82 5.08
CA PHE A 23 10.11 4.46 4.64
C PHE A 23 11.38 3.77 5.14
N ALA A 24 11.39 3.26 6.38
CA ALA A 24 12.54 2.55 6.92
C ALA A 24 12.89 1.26 6.15
N ILE A 25 11.92 0.71 5.40
CA ILE A 25 12.04 -0.52 4.62
C ILE A 25 12.29 -0.21 3.14
N LEU A 26 11.60 0.81 2.61
CA LEU A 26 11.60 1.17 1.18
C LEU A 26 12.68 2.20 0.79
N GLY A 27 13.12 3.02 1.75
CA GLY A 27 13.90 4.23 1.47
C GLY A 27 13.06 5.32 0.78
N TYR A 28 13.62 6.54 0.72
CA TYR A 28 12.92 7.71 0.17
C TYR A 28 12.42 7.49 -1.27
N SER A 29 13.32 7.03 -2.14
CA SER A 29 12.99 6.80 -3.56
C SER A 29 11.97 5.68 -3.77
N GLY A 30 11.94 4.67 -2.88
CA GLY A 30 10.97 3.58 -2.95
C GLY A 30 9.57 4.03 -2.51
N VAL A 31 9.49 4.91 -1.51
CA VAL A 31 8.23 5.51 -1.06
C VAL A 31 7.63 6.38 -2.17
N ASP A 32 8.40 7.32 -2.72
CA ASP A 32 7.89 8.24 -3.74
C ASP A 32 7.44 7.49 -5.01
N ALA A 33 8.21 6.48 -5.45
CA ALA A 33 7.84 5.66 -6.59
C ALA A 33 6.50 4.93 -6.36
N LEU A 34 6.35 4.30 -5.19
CA LEU A 34 5.13 3.56 -4.85
C LEU A 34 3.90 4.47 -4.75
N LEU A 35 4.05 5.66 -4.15
CA LEU A 35 2.95 6.64 -4.09
C LEU A 35 2.57 7.12 -5.50
N SER A 36 3.56 7.40 -6.35
CA SER A 36 3.33 7.79 -7.74
C SER A 36 2.64 6.69 -8.55
N ASP A 37 3.05 5.43 -8.36
CA ASP A 37 2.45 4.30 -9.07
C ASP A 37 0.99 4.08 -8.64
N LEU A 38 0.69 4.19 -7.34
CA LEU A 38 -0.68 4.10 -6.83
C LEU A 38 -1.58 5.21 -7.39
N GLU A 39 -1.09 6.46 -7.43
CA GLU A 39 -1.82 7.56 -8.06
C GLU A 39 -2.02 7.33 -9.57
N GLY A 40 -1.02 6.77 -10.26
CA GLY A 40 -1.11 6.35 -11.67
C GLY A 40 -2.18 5.27 -11.92
N HIS A 41 -2.47 4.43 -10.92
CA HIS A 41 -3.55 3.44 -10.95
C HIS A 41 -4.89 4.00 -10.46
N GLY A 42 -4.99 5.32 -10.20
CA GLY A 42 -6.23 5.99 -9.81
C GLY A 42 -6.55 5.93 -8.32
N ILE A 43 -5.58 5.54 -7.48
CA ILE A 43 -5.72 5.57 -6.03
C ILE A 43 -5.47 7.00 -5.54
N ALA A 44 -6.52 7.69 -5.13
CA ALA A 44 -6.45 9.03 -4.57
C ALA A 44 -5.96 9.03 -3.11
N LEU A 45 -4.64 9.12 -2.92
CA LEU A 45 -3.93 9.00 -1.64
C LEU A 45 -4.16 10.15 -0.64
N ASN A 46 -4.67 11.30 -1.08
CA ASN A 46 -5.03 12.41 -0.19
C ASN A 46 -6.54 12.50 0.09
N SER A 47 -7.29 11.43 -0.19
CA SER A 47 -8.75 11.37 0.01
C SER A 47 -9.15 10.37 1.10
N ASP A 48 -10.36 10.55 1.62
CA ASP A 48 -11.04 9.59 2.51
C ASP A 48 -11.83 8.53 1.71
N LYS A 49 -11.59 8.43 0.39
CA LYS A 49 -12.14 7.34 -0.43
C LYS A 49 -11.54 6.03 0.07
N GLN A 50 -12.41 5.06 0.30
CA GLN A 50 -12.05 3.71 0.68
C GLN A 50 -11.70 2.87 -0.54
N TYR A 51 -10.65 2.09 -0.40
CA TYR A 51 -10.18 1.10 -1.36
C TYR A 51 -10.15 -0.25 -0.68
N GLN A 52 -10.50 -1.29 -1.41
CA GLN A 52 -10.37 -2.64 -0.86
C GLN A 52 -8.90 -3.05 -0.90
N LEU A 53 -8.45 -3.79 0.12
CA LEU A 53 -7.05 -4.21 0.16
C LEU A 53 -6.67 -5.18 -0.95
N ASP A 54 -7.61 -5.96 -1.48
CA ASP A 54 -7.38 -6.81 -2.64
C ASP A 54 -7.05 -5.99 -3.90
N GLU A 55 -7.74 -4.86 -4.13
CA GLU A 55 -7.44 -3.92 -5.21
C GLU A 55 -6.02 -3.36 -5.08
N ILE A 56 -5.62 -2.96 -3.86
CA ILE A 56 -4.27 -2.50 -3.58
C ILE A 56 -3.27 -3.64 -3.77
N ASN A 57 -3.59 -4.87 -3.35
CA ASN A 57 -2.72 -6.02 -3.49
C ASN A 57 -2.39 -6.36 -4.94
N VAL A 58 -3.36 -6.25 -5.84
CA VAL A 58 -3.12 -6.43 -7.28
C VAL A 58 -2.12 -5.40 -7.82
N ILE A 59 -2.20 -4.15 -7.39
CA ILE A 59 -1.23 -3.12 -7.80
C ILE A 59 0.16 -3.47 -7.25
N PHE A 60 0.25 -3.91 -6.00
CA PHE A 60 1.51 -4.33 -5.39
C PHE A 60 2.09 -5.58 -6.05
N GLU A 61 1.26 -6.54 -6.46
CA GLU A 61 1.67 -7.71 -7.26
C GLU A 61 2.28 -7.29 -8.59
N ASN A 62 1.70 -6.29 -9.25
CA ASN A 62 2.26 -5.77 -10.50
C ASN A 62 3.62 -5.06 -10.31
N LEU A 63 3.82 -4.39 -9.18
CA LEU A 63 5.05 -3.63 -8.89
C LEU A 63 6.19 -4.50 -8.33
N PHE A 64 5.87 -5.41 -7.41
CA PHE A 64 6.85 -6.17 -6.63
C PHE A 64 6.85 -7.68 -6.96
N GLY A 65 5.94 -8.14 -7.80
CA GLY A 65 5.83 -9.54 -8.19
C GLY A 65 5.61 -10.46 -6.97
N PRO A 66 6.32 -11.59 -6.85
CA PRO A 66 6.12 -12.58 -5.77
C PRO A 66 6.33 -12.04 -4.35
N VAL A 67 6.96 -10.87 -4.18
CA VAL A 67 7.27 -10.28 -2.87
C VAL A 67 6.16 -9.31 -2.40
N SER A 68 5.16 -9.04 -3.24
CA SER A 68 4.05 -8.12 -2.97
C SER A 68 3.34 -8.39 -1.65
N ASN A 69 3.01 -9.66 -1.37
CA ASN A 69 2.32 -10.05 -0.14
C ASN A 69 3.14 -9.71 1.11
N LEU A 70 4.47 -9.85 1.07
CA LEU A 70 5.33 -9.45 2.18
C LEU A 70 5.37 -7.93 2.34
N MET A 71 5.39 -7.19 1.23
CA MET A 71 5.41 -5.73 1.24
C MET A 71 4.11 -5.15 1.76
N ILE A 72 2.97 -5.64 1.29
CA ILE A 72 1.66 -5.22 1.76
C ILE A 72 1.49 -5.60 3.23
N ASN A 73 1.94 -6.78 3.63
CA ASN A 73 1.91 -7.18 5.03
C ASN A 73 2.70 -6.24 5.92
N LYS A 74 3.89 -5.81 5.50
CA LYS A 74 4.69 -4.86 6.25
C LYS A 74 4.06 -3.47 6.31
N ILE A 75 3.59 -2.95 5.18
CA ILE A 75 2.97 -1.61 5.12
C ILE A 75 1.71 -1.56 5.96
N LEU A 76 0.84 -2.55 5.85
CA LEU A 76 -0.42 -2.59 6.57
C LEU A 76 -0.25 -2.93 8.05
N HIS A 77 0.82 -3.62 8.45
CA HIS A 77 1.15 -3.83 9.86
C HIS A 77 1.68 -2.55 10.54
N GLU A 78 2.04 -1.52 9.78
CA GLU A 78 2.40 -0.19 10.29
C GLU A 78 1.18 0.75 10.47
N LEU A 79 -0.05 0.30 10.12
CA LEU A 79 -1.29 1.03 10.40
C LEU A 79 -1.54 1.14 11.90
#